data_AF-A0AAN5CEE6-F1
#
_entry.id   AF-A0AAN5CEE6-F1
#
_cell.length_a   1.000
_cell.length_b   1.000
_cell.length_c   1.000
_cell.angle_alpha   90.00
_cell.angle_beta   90.00
_cell.angle_gamma   90.00
#
_symmetry.space_group_name_H-M   'P 1'
#
loop_
_entity.id
_entity.type
_entity.pdbx_description
1 polymer ?
#
loop_
_entity_poly.entity_id
_entity_poly.type
_entity_poly.pdbx_seq_one_letter_code
_entity_poly.pdbx_strand_id
1 'polypeptide(L)'
;PSIYDSHPFDPDYLPAAIRNLASMCPGFIAVLMLVSIVVRNRKMFATYKFTVVFLTFGGFSLALPIISFNLFMLIVIPMRPQFLISTIVCSTIKQFCAATMNSSFAVACSISLLRYLLVISGKEFGGGVLLGVYFALSAPLYIYFVLSLCIGTTSRNDECPFFIEIEWEYRPLMYFGYLSLIILLADLCNIRVLLFILYHRRKLALQKGIGNNFSRKDRDQFHLSIGLLVQSITVTITFGSTILFMLLYSYGISIPPWLSTLTNTLSSLSTLLNPLACAVFIRPFRVEMARSLCLNKVMGIEDSPINPDLTYFHCI
;
A
#
# COMPACT_ATOMS: atom_id res chain seq x y z
N PRO A 1 -5.67 -30.74 -16.82
CA PRO A 1 -5.55 -29.98 -18.09
C PRO A 1 -4.07 -29.69 -18.34
N SER A 2 -3.63 -29.66 -19.59
CA SER A 2 -2.25 -29.24 -19.90
C SER A 2 -2.09 -27.75 -19.61
N ILE A 3 -0.90 -27.35 -19.16
CA ILE A 3 -0.55 -25.93 -18.94
C ILE A 3 -0.56 -25.10 -20.23
N TYR A 4 -0.51 -25.76 -21.39
CA TYR A 4 -0.60 -25.14 -22.72
C TYR A 4 -2.02 -25.09 -23.28
N ASP A 5 -2.99 -25.72 -22.61
CA ASP A 5 -4.37 -25.69 -23.06
C ASP A 5 -4.90 -24.25 -23.02
N SER A 6 -5.50 -23.84 -24.14
CA SER A 6 -6.08 -22.51 -24.30
C SER A 6 -7.55 -22.56 -23.95
N HIS A 7 -7.98 -21.65 -23.08
CA HIS A 7 -9.36 -21.57 -22.61
C HIS A 7 -9.89 -20.15 -22.75
N PRO A 8 -11.21 -19.98 -22.96
CA PRO A 8 -11.84 -18.68 -22.78
C PRO A 8 -11.74 -18.27 -21.31
N PHE A 9 -11.64 -16.96 -21.05
CA PHE A 9 -11.78 -16.42 -19.69
C PHE A 9 -13.12 -16.79 -19.05
N ASP A 10 -13.27 -16.62 -17.73
CA ASP A 10 -14.54 -16.89 -17.02
C ASP A 10 -15.54 -15.73 -17.21
N PRO A 11 -16.79 -15.96 -17.68
CA PRO A 11 -17.78 -14.87 -17.92
C PRO A 11 -18.16 -14.11 -16.66
N ASP A 12 -18.10 -14.79 -15.52
CA ASP A 12 -18.60 -14.27 -14.26
C ASP A 12 -17.60 -13.28 -13.62
N TYR A 13 -16.39 -13.13 -14.19
CA TYR A 13 -15.40 -12.16 -13.73
C TYR A 13 -15.66 -10.71 -14.19
N LEU A 14 -16.46 -10.48 -15.23
CA LEU A 14 -16.67 -9.12 -15.77
C LEU A 14 -17.17 -8.10 -14.73
N PRO A 15 -18.17 -8.41 -13.88
CA PRO A 15 -18.61 -7.51 -12.82
C PRO A 15 -17.51 -7.23 -11.78
N ALA A 16 -16.69 -8.23 -11.47
CA ALA A 16 -15.57 -8.08 -10.55
C ALA A 16 -14.48 -7.14 -11.12
N ALA A 17 -14.15 -7.28 -12.41
CA ALA A 17 -13.21 -6.40 -13.10
C ALA A 17 -13.67 -4.93 -13.09
N ILE A 18 -14.94 -4.68 -13.41
CA ILE A 18 -15.54 -3.33 -13.37
C ILE A 18 -15.48 -2.76 -11.95
N ARG A 19 -15.90 -3.54 -10.95
CA ARG A 19 -15.88 -3.12 -9.54
C ARG A 19 -14.48 -2.79 -9.05
N ASN A 20 -13.51 -3.65 -9.33
CA ASN A 20 -12.12 -3.46 -8.92
C ASN A 20 -11.55 -2.20 -9.58
N LEU A 21 -11.75 -2.02 -10.89
CA LEU A 21 -11.29 -0.83 -11.61
C LEU A 21 -11.93 0.45 -11.07
N ALA A 22 -13.26 0.44 -10.88
CA ALA A 22 -13.99 1.58 -10.32
C ALA A 22 -13.52 1.94 -8.90
N SER A 23 -13.17 0.94 -8.08
CA SER A 23 -12.64 1.16 -6.73
C SER A 23 -11.20 1.70 -6.71
N MET A 24 -10.40 1.42 -7.75
CA MET A 24 -9.02 1.90 -7.88
C MET A 24 -8.92 3.29 -8.52
N CYS A 25 -9.89 3.70 -9.34
CA CYS A 25 -9.93 5.02 -10.00
C CYS A 25 -9.76 6.21 -9.05
N PRO A 26 -10.46 6.29 -7.90
CA PRO A 26 -10.24 7.36 -6.94
C PRO A 26 -8.79 7.39 -6.42
N GLY A 27 -8.17 6.22 -6.22
CA GLY A 27 -6.78 6.10 -5.78
C GLY A 27 -5.82 6.68 -6.81
N PHE A 28 -6.06 6.41 -8.10
CA PHE A 28 -5.32 7.00 -9.21
C PHE A 28 -5.40 8.53 -9.21
N ILE A 29 -6.60 9.09 -9.02
CA ILE A 29 -6.80 10.54 -8.93
C ILE A 29 -6.04 11.14 -7.73
N ALA A 30 -6.09 10.49 -6.56
CA ALA A 30 -5.38 10.94 -5.37
C ALA A 30 -3.85 10.94 -5.57
N VAL A 31 -3.32 9.94 -6.26
CA VAL A 31 -1.88 9.88 -6.59
C VAL A 31 -1.50 10.98 -7.57
N LEU A 32 -2.25 11.17 -8.66
CA LEU A 32 -1.98 12.26 -9.61
C LEU A 32 -1.98 13.63 -8.93
N MET A 33 -2.91 13.84 -8.01
CA MET A 33 -2.98 15.06 -7.22
C MET A 33 -1.73 15.25 -6.35
N LEU A 34 -1.31 14.21 -5.64
CA LEU A 34 -0.07 14.25 -4.83
C LEU A 34 1.16 14.52 -5.69
N VAL A 35 1.27 13.88 -6.86
CA VAL A 35 2.36 14.11 -7.81
C VAL A 35 2.38 15.57 -8.26
N SER A 36 1.22 16.13 -8.64
CA SER A 36 1.09 17.53 -9.04
C SER A 36 1.57 18.49 -7.94
N ILE A 37 1.16 18.24 -6.68
CA ILE A 37 1.58 19.01 -5.50
C ILE A 37 3.10 18.96 -5.31
N VAL A 38 3.68 17.76 -5.40
CA VAL A 38 5.12 17.51 -5.18
C VAL A 38 5.97 18.13 -6.27
N VAL A 39 5.55 18.04 -7.54
CA VAL A 39 6.24 18.64 -8.69
C VAL A 39 6.20 20.17 -8.61
N ARG A 40 5.06 20.74 -8.19
CA ARG A 40 4.89 22.20 -8.05
C ARG A 40 5.74 22.78 -6.91
N ASN A 41 5.98 22.02 -5.84
CA ASN A 41 6.74 22.47 -4.69
C ASN A 41 8.01 21.62 -4.47
N ARG A 42 9.08 21.98 -5.20
CA ARG A 42 10.39 21.30 -5.13
C ARG A 42 10.96 21.18 -3.71
N LYS A 43 10.62 22.11 -2.80
CA LYS A 43 11.06 22.06 -1.41
C LYS A 43 10.39 20.92 -0.63
N MET A 44 9.10 20.69 -0.85
CA MET A 44 8.40 19.54 -0.25
C MET A 44 8.92 18.21 -0.79
N PHE A 45 9.26 18.14 -2.09
CA PHE A 45 9.91 16.96 -2.65
C PHE A 45 11.21 16.63 -1.92
N ALA A 46 12.09 17.62 -1.71
CA ALA A 46 13.37 17.38 -1.03
C ALA A 46 13.20 16.83 0.40
N THR A 47 12.23 17.34 1.15
CA THR A 47 11.94 16.91 2.54
C THR A 47 11.28 15.53 2.62
N TYR A 48 10.30 15.25 1.75
CA TYR A 48 9.43 14.08 1.88
C TYR A 48 9.69 12.99 0.84
N LYS A 49 10.77 13.09 0.05
CA LYS A 49 11.10 12.14 -1.04
C LYS A 49 11.15 10.68 -0.57
N PHE A 50 11.76 10.41 0.59
CA PHE A 50 11.96 9.05 1.09
C PHE A 50 10.80 8.52 1.94
N THR A 51 9.80 9.35 2.23
CA THR A 51 8.63 8.96 3.02
C THR A 51 7.40 9.01 2.14
N VAL A 52 6.77 10.18 1.99
CA VAL A 52 5.49 10.33 1.30
C VAL A 52 5.62 10.06 -0.20
N VAL A 53 6.67 10.55 -0.86
CA VAL A 53 6.82 10.36 -2.31
C VAL A 53 7.15 8.91 -2.63
N PHE A 54 8.09 8.29 -1.91
CA PHE A 54 8.42 6.88 -2.10
C PHE A 54 7.21 5.97 -1.78
N LEU A 55 6.45 6.27 -0.73
CA LEU A 55 5.23 5.53 -0.39
C LEU A 55 4.16 5.66 -1.47
N THR A 56 3.91 6.88 -1.94
CA THR A 56 2.86 7.18 -2.90
C THR A 56 3.22 6.64 -4.28
N PHE A 57 4.42 6.94 -4.77
CA PHE A 57 4.89 6.51 -6.08
C PHE A 57 5.19 5.01 -6.09
N GLY A 58 5.88 4.49 -5.07
CA GLY A 58 6.13 3.06 -4.92
C GLY A 58 4.81 2.28 -4.85
N GLY A 59 3.90 2.65 -3.95
CA GLY A 59 2.59 2.00 -3.85
C GLY A 59 1.78 2.07 -5.15
N PHE A 60 1.82 3.19 -5.86
CA PHE A 60 1.08 3.37 -7.10
C PHE A 60 1.69 2.63 -8.30
N SER A 61 3.01 2.73 -8.50
CA SER A 61 3.71 2.00 -9.57
C SER A 61 3.49 0.49 -9.44
N LEU A 62 3.38 0.00 -8.21
CA LEU A 62 3.09 -1.40 -7.91
C LEU A 62 1.61 -1.78 -8.10
N ALA A 63 0.71 -0.79 -8.17
CA ALA A 63 -0.71 -0.99 -8.48
C ALA A 63 -1.01 -0.89 -9.99
N LEU A 64 -0.12 -0.34 -10.82
CA LEU A 64 -0.33 -0.25 -12.27
C LEU A 64 -0.59 -1.61 -12.94
N PRO A 65 0.16 -2.69 -12.64
CA PRO A 65 -0.09 -3.98 -13.29
C PRO A 65 -1.49 -4.53 -13.03
N ILE A 66 -2.04 -4.35 -11.83
CA ILE A 66 -3.39 -4.83 -11.52
C ILE A 66 -4.47 -3.97 -12.20
N ILE A 67 -4.25 -2.66 -12.33
CA ILE A 67 -5.15 -1.77 -13.11
C ILE A 67 -5.13 -2.19 -14.58
N SER A 68 -3.95 -2.38 -15.17
CA SER A 68 -3.81 -2.83 -16.56
C SER A 68 -4.45 -4.19 -16.79
N PHE A 69 -4.30 -5.12 -15.84
CA PHE A 69 -4.95 -6.42 -15.90
C PHE A 69 -6.47 -6.32 -15.89
N ASN A 70 -7.07 -5.59 -14.95
CA ASN A 70 -8.53 -5.43 -14.88
C ASN A 70 -9.08 -4.71 -16.13
N LEU A 71 -8.35 -3.73 -16.66
CA LEU A 71 -8.71 -3.05 -17.92
C LEU A 71 -8.65 -4.00 -19.11
N PHE A 72 -7.61 -4.82 -19.20
CA PHE A 72 -7.47 -5.86 -20.24
C PHE A 72 -8.63 -6.86 -20.17
N MET A 73 -8.96 -7.36 -18.97
CA MET A 73 -10.07 -8.29 -18.77
C MET A 73 -11.42 -7.69 -19.19
N LEU A 74 -11.65 -6.40 -18.92
CA LEU A 74 -12.87 -5.69 -19.32
C LEU A 74 -13.04 -5.62 -20.84
N ILE A 75 -11.95 -5.50 -21.59
CA ILE A 75 -11.96 -5.45 -23.06
C ILE A 75 -12.11 -6.86 -23.65
N VAL A 76 -11.43 -7.84 -23.08
CA VAL A 76 -11.28 -9.18 -23.67
C VAL A 76 -12.44 -10.11 -23.34
N ILE A 77 -13.02 -10.03 -22.14
CA ILE A 77 -14.15 -10.89 -21.75
C ILE A 77 -15.32 -10.80 -22.75
N PRO A 78 -15.77 -9.61 -23.21
CA PRO A 78 -16.82 -9.47 -24.21
C PRO A 78 -16.47 -10.03 -25.60
N MET A 79 -15.18 -10.20 -25.93
CA MET A 79 -14.71 -10.71 -27.23
C MET A 79 -14.72 -12.24 -27.30
N ARG A 80 -15.26 -12.94 -26.29
CA ARG A 80 -15.38 -14.39 -26.33
C ARG A 80 -16.39 -14.88 -27.37
N PRO A 81 -16.17 -16.05 -27.98
CA PRO A 81 -15.11 -17.04 -27.71
C PRO A 81 -13.79 -16.81 -28.48
N GLN A 82 -13.64 -15.69 -29.20
CA GLN A 82 -12.55 -15.50 -30.17
C GLN A 82 -11.18 -15.32 -29.51
N PHE A 83 -11.15 -14.89 -28.25
CA PHE A 83 -9.93 -14.71 -27.48
C PHE A 83 -9.75 -15.87 -26.49
N LEU A 84 -8.73 -16.70 -26.73
CA LEU A 84 -8.34 -17.80 -25.86
C LEU A 84 -6.99 -17.47 -25.20
N ILE A 85 -6.83 -17.83 -23.94
CA ILE A 85 -5.57 -17.66 -23.21
C ILE A 85 -5.11 -19.02 -22.68
N SER A 86 -3.80 -19.27 -22.77
CA SER A 86 -3.22 -20.48 -22.18
C SER A 86 -3.12 -20.35 -20.66
N THR A 87 -3.25 -21.48 -19.97
CA THR A 87 -3.15 -21.54 -18.50
C THR A 87 -1.85 -20.91 -17.99
N ILE A 88 -0.72 -21.18 -18.64
CA ILE A 88 0.58 -20.63 -18.26
C ILE A 88 0.65 -19.10 -18.40
N VAL A 89 0.11 -18.53 -19.49
CA VAL A 89 0.13 -17.07 -19.71
C VAL A 89 -0.78 -16.38 -18.69
N CYS A 90 -2.00 -16.90 -18.49
CA CYS A 90 -2.94 -16.35 -17.51
C CYS A 90 -2.37 -16.39 -16.09
N SER A 91 -1.75 -17.52 -15.72
CA SER A 91 -1.09 -17.69 -14.41
C SER A 91 0.08 -16.73 -14.22
N THR A 92 0.92 -16.58 -15.25
CA THR A 92 2.09 -15.68 -15.20
C THR A 92 1.64 -14.25 -14.96
N ILE A 93 0.66 -13.76 -15.72
CA ILE A 93 0.14 -12.40 -15.57
C ILE A 93 -0.49 -12.23 -14.18
N LYS A 94 -1.38 -13.13 -13.78
CA LYS A 94 -2.06 -13.06 -12.48
C LYS A 94 -1.08 -13.04 -11.32
N GLN A 95 -0.13 -13.98 -11.29
CA GLN A 95 0.82 -14.07 -10.19
C GLN A 95 1.80 -12.90 -10.17
N PHE A 96 2.23 -12.41 -11.33
CA PHE A 96 3.03 -11.19 -11.41
C PHE A 96 2.27 -9.98 -10.84
N CYS A 97 0.99 -9.81 -11.21
CA CYS A 97 0.13 -8.77 -10.66
C CYS A 97 -0.03 -8.92 -9.13
N ALA A 98 -0.25 -10.13 -8.63
CA ALA A 98 -0.37 -10.40 -7.20
C ALA A 98 0.92 -10.13 -6.42
N ALA A 99 2.07 -10.63 -6.90
CA ALA A 99 3.38 -10.39 -6.29
C ALA A 99 3.70 -8.89 -6.24
N THR A 100 3.45 -8.19 -7.35
CA THR A 100 3.71 -6.75 -7.45
C THR A 100 2.78 -5.95 -6.54
N MET A 101 1.47 -6.23 -6.56
CA MET A 101 0.51 -5.57 -5.66
C MET A 101 0.88 -5.79 -4.19
N ASN A 102 1.20 -7.03 -3.81
CA ASN A 102 1.55 -7.36 -2.43
C ASN A 102 2.90 -6.76 -1.99
N SER A 103 3.84 -6.56 -2.93
CA SER A 103 5.09 -5.85 -2.63
C SER A 103 4.88 -4.39 -2.23
N SER A 104 3.71 -3.79 -2.53
CA SER A 104 3.37 -2.45 -2.04
C SER A 104 3.31 -2.37 -0.51
N PHE A 105 2.95 -3.46 0.17
CA PHE A 105 2.99 -3.53 1.64
C PHE A 105 4.42 -3.50 2.18
N ALA A 106 5.37 -4.08 1.43
CA ALA A 106 6.79 -3.99 1.76
C ALA A 106 7.31 -2.54 1.70
N VAL A 107 6.78 -1.69 0.80
CA VAL A 107 7.11 -0.25 0.77
C VAL A 107 6.74 0.44 2.08
N ALA A 108 5.50 0.26 2.53
CA ALA A 108 5.01 0.86 3.77
C ALA A 108 5.78 0.34 5.01
N CYS A 109 6.05 -0.97 5.04
CA CYS A 109 6.83 -1.59 6.10
C CYS A 109 8.27 -1.07 6.14
N SER A 110 8.92 -0.95 4.97
CA SER A 110 10.30 -0.43 4.86
C SER A 110 10.42 0.99 5.40
N ILE A 111 9.46 1.86 5.08
CA ILE A 111 9.44 3.24 5.59
C ILE A 111 9.24 3.24 7.11
N SER A 112 8.30 2.43 7.61
CA SER A 112 8.00 2.34 9.04
C SER A 112 9.22 1.84 9.83
N LEU A 113 9.91 0.82 9.31
CA LEU A 113 11.13 0.28 9.89
C LEU A 113 12.27 1.31 9.88
N LEU A 114 12.46 2.02 8.76
CA LEU A 114 13.51 3.03 8.66
C LEU A 114 13.29 4.19 9.63
N ARG A 115 12.04 4.62 9.81
CA ARG A 115 11.68 5.65 10.80
C ARG A 115 11.91 5.16 12.22
N TYR A 116 11.58 3.90 12.51
CA TYR A 116 11.87 3.27 13.79
C TYR A 116 13.38 3.22 14.08
N LEU A 117 14.18 2.79 13.09
CA LEU A 117 15.64 2.77 13.21
C LEU A 117 16.21 4.17 13.39
N LEU A 118 15.69 5.18 12.68
CA LEU A 118 16.11 6.56 12.84
C LEU A 118 15.87 7.03 14.27
N VAL A 119 14.68 6.76 14.82
CA VAL A 119 14.32 7.15 16.19
C VAL A 119 15.22 6.50 17.24
N ILE A 120 15.62 5.25 17.05
CA ILE A 120 16.47 4.53 18.02
C ILE A 120 17.94 4.87 17.87
N SER A 121 18.44 4.96 16.64
CA SER A 121 19.86 5.14 16.37
C SER A 121 20.29 6.61 16.30
N GLY A 122 19.33 7.53 16.15
CA GLY A 122 19.58 8.95 15.89
C GLY A 122 20.22 9.22 14.52
N LYS A 123 20.40 8.20 13.68
CA LYS A 123 21.10 8.33 12.39
C LYS A 123 20.09 8.44 11.24
N GLU A 124 20.38 9.36 10.32
CA GLU A 124 19.68 9.40 9.05
C GLU A 124 20.14 8.25 8.16
N PHE A 125 19.17 7.50 7.64
CA PHE A 125 19.44 6.44 6.67
C PHE A 125 19.10 6.96 5.27
N GLY A 126 20.05 6.80 4.35
CA GLY A 126 19.87 7.19 2.95
C GLY A 126 18.88 6.29 2.19
N GLY A 127 18.44 6.74 1.02
CA GLY A 127 17.51 6.00 0.15
C GLY A 127 18.02 4.63 -0.32
N GLY A 128 19.33 4.40 -0.35
CA GLY A 128 19.90 3.09 -0.67
C GLY A 128 19.54 2.01 0.36
N VAL A 129 19.54 2.36 1.65
CA VAL A 129 19.12 1.45 2.73
C VAL A 129 17.62 1.17 2.63
N LEU A 130 16.81 2.19 2.34
CA LEU A 130 15.37 2.04 2.13
C LEU A 130 15.08 1.04 1.00
N LEU A 131 15.76 1.18 -0.15
CA LEU A 131 15.64 0.26 -1.27
C LEU A 131 16.09 -1.16 -0.90
N GLY A 132 17.21 -1.29 -0.20
CA GLY A 132 17.71 -2.60 0.26
C GLY A 132 16.71 -3.33 1.15
N VAL A 133 16.14 -2.63 2.14
CA VAL A 133 15.08 -3.19 3.01
C VAL A 133 13.85 -3.56 2.20
N TYR A 134 13.41 -2.71 1.27
CA TYR A 134 12.28 -3.01 0.39
C TYR A 134 12.50 -4.28 -0.44
N PHE A 135 13.67 -4.42 -1.08
CA PHE A 135 13.98 -5.62 -1.85
C PHE A 135 14.05 -6.87 -0.98
N ALA A 136 14.63 -6.76 0.22
CA ALA A 136 14.66 -7.89 1.17
C ALA A 136 13.25 -8.32 1.61
N LEU A 137 12.35 -7.36 1.85
CA LEU A 137 10.95 -7.62 2.24
C LEU A 137 10.03 -8.01 1.07
N SER A 138 10.42 -7.76 -0.18
CA SER A 138 9.63 -8.15 -1.36
C SER A 138 10.13 -9.45 -2.00
N ALA A 139 11.40 -9.81 -1.79
CA ALA A 139 12.02 -11.00 -2.38
C ALA A 139 11.21 -12.29 -2.18
N PRO A 140 10.67 -12.61 -0.98
CA PRO A 140 9.90 -13.83 -0.80
C PRO A 140 8.64 -13.91 -1.69
N LEU A 141 8.01 -12.78 -2.02
CA LEU A 141 6.84 -12.73 -2.90
C LEU A 141 7.20 -13.08 -4.34
N TYR A 142 8.32 -12.55 -4.84
CA TYR A 142 8.81 -12.84 -6.18
C TYR A 142 9.41 -14.26 -6.28
N ILE A 143 10.08 -14.74 -5.24
CA ILE A 143 10.54 -16.13 -5.15
C ILE A 143 9.33 -17.06 -5.20
N TYR A 144 8.27 -16.78 -4.46
CA TYR A 144 7.04 -17.57 -4.50
C TYR A 144 6.42 -17.60 -5.91
N PHE A 145 6.37 -16.45 -6.60
CA PHE A 145 5.91 -16.37 -7.99
C PHE A 145 6.73 -17.29 -8.91
N VAL A 146 8.07 -17.20 -8.86
CA VAL A 146 8.95 -18.02 -9.70
C VAL A 146 8.79 -19.51 -9.38
N LEU A 147 8.79 -19.86 -8.10
CA LEU A 147 8.58 -21.25 -7.66
C LEU A 147 7.23 -21.78 -8.14
N SER A 148 6.17 -20.98 -8.06
CA SER A 148 4.86 -21.42 -8.50
C SER A 148 4.81 -21.72 -9.99
N LEU A 149 5.56 -20.99 -10.83
CA LEU A 149 5.65 -21.32 -12.25
C LEU A 149 6.50 -22.56 -12.52
N CYS A 150 7.53 -22.83 -11.70
CA CYS A 150 8.43 -23.96 -11.90
C CYS A 150 7.86 -25.29 -11.41
N ILE A 151 7.17 -25.31 -10.27
CA ILE A 151 6.75 -26.55 -9.58
C ILE A 151 5.25 -26.60 -9.25
N GLY A 152 4.48 -25.60 -9.65
CA GLY A 152 3.05 -25.56 -9.34
C GLY A 152 2.21 -26.53 -10.17
N THR A 153 1.03 -26.87 -9.66
CA THR A 153 0.00 -27.67 -10.31
C THR A 153 -1.15 -26.77 -10.78
N THR A 154 -1.96 -27.28 -11.71
CA THR A 154 -3.11 -26.53 -12.23
C THR A 154 -4.32 -26.66 -11.29
N SER A 155 -4.79 -25.53 -10.78
CA SER A 155 -5.99 -25.41 -9.94
C SER A 155 -7.03 -24.51 -10.62
N ARG A 156 -8.29 -24.56 -10.17
CA ARG A 156 -9.38 -23.72 -10.72
C ARG A 156 -9.41 -22.36 -10.04
N ASN A 157 -9.78 -21.32 -10.79
CA ASN A 157 -9.85 -19.96 -10.28
C ASN A 157 -10.90 -19.12 -11.03
N ASP A 158 -11.32 -18.02 -10.39
CA ASP A 158 -12.42 -17.18 -10.86
C ASP A 158 -12.05 -16.26 -12.05
N GLU A 159 -10.77 -15.95 -12.23
CA GLU A 159 -10.26 -15.06 -13.31
C GLU A 159 -9.84 -15.82 -14.55
N CYS A 160 -9.05 -16.87 -14.29
CA CYS A 160 -8.51 -17.79 -15.25
C CYS A 160 -9.15 -19.14 -14.95
N PRO A 161 -9.76 -19.83 -15.94
CA PRO A 161 -10.42 -21.10 -15.69
C PRO A 161 -9.49 -22.12 -15.02
N PHE A 162 -8.20 -22.02 -15.33
CA PHE A 162 -7.14 -22.69 -14.60
C PHE A 162 -6.00 -21.71 -14.28
N PHE A 163 -5.36 -21.91 -13.14
CA PHE A 163 -4.13 -21.20 -12.77
C PHE A 163 -3.13 -22.17 -12.16
N ILE A 164 -1.85 -21.85 -12.25
CA ILE A 164 -0.76 -22.63 -11.64
C ILE A 164 -0.59 -22.16 -10.20
N GLU A 165 -0.59 -23.07 -9.24
CA GLU A 165 -0.28 -22.81 -7.83
C GLU A 165 0.53 -23.94 -7.20
N ILE A 166 1.29 -23.61 -6.16
CA ILE A 166 2.04 -24.63 -5.42
C ILE A 166 1.07 -25.42 -4.52
N GLU A 167 0.98 -26.74 -4.69
CA GLU A 167 0.27 -27.63 -3.76
C GLU A 167 1.15 -27.93 -2.53
N TRP A 168 1.27 -26.98 -1.61
CA TRP A 168 1.84 -27.26 -0.28
C TRP A 168 0.74 -27.18 0.78
N GLU A 169 0.71 -28.17 1.67
CA GLU A 169 -0.22 -28.24 2.81
C GLU A 169 -0.20 -26.96 3.66
N TYR A 170 1.01 -26.39 3.87
CA TYR A 170 1.20 -25.16 4.64
C TYR A 170 1.28 -23.89 3.78
N ARG A 171 1.00 -23.94 2.47
CA ARG A 171 1.05 -22.75 1.59
C ARG A 171 0.24 -21.59 2.15
N PRO A 172 -1.04 -21.76 2.52
CA PRO A 172 -1.86 -20.62 2.94
C PRO A 172 -1.26 -19.94 4.18
N LEU A 173 -0.78 -20.75 5.13
CA LEU A 173 -0.14 -20.26 6.34
C LEU A 173 1.16 -19.51 6.03
N MET A 174 2.03 -20.06 5.17
CA MET A 174 3.31 -19.43 4.83
C MET A 174 3.13 -18.14 4.04
N TYR A 175 2.31 -18.15 2.99
CA TYR A 175 2.12 -17.00 2.11
C TYR A 175 1.30 -15.90 2.79
N PHE A 176 0.12 -16.22 3.31
CA PHE A 176 -0.74 -15.22 3.96
C PHE A 176 -0.22 -14.83 5.34
N GLY A 177 0.45 -15.74 6.05
CA GLY A 177 1.14 -15.42 7.30
C GLY A 177 2.30 -14.45 7.08
N TYR A 178 3.07 -14.61 6.01
CA TYR A 178 4.11 -13.64 5.64
C TYR A 178 3.52 -12.25 5.31
N LEU A 179 2.44 -12.18 4.53
CA LEU A 179 1.76 -10.91 4.24
C LEU A 179 1.24 -10.25 5.52
N SER A 180 0.65 -11.04 6.43
CA SER A 180 0.19 -10.57 7.73
C SER A 180 1.35 -10.03 8.56
N LEU A 181 2.49 -10.74 8.57
CA LEU A 181 3.68 -10.33 9.31
C LEU A 181 4.22 -8.98 8.83
N ILE A 182 4.30 -8.74 7.51
CA ILE A 182 4.77 -7.46 6.95
C ILE A 182 3.88 -6.30 7.44
N ILE A 183 2.57 -6.48 7.37
CA ILE A 183 1.58 -5.47 7.73
C ILE A 183 1.64 -5.18 9.24
N LEU A 184 1.63 -6.24 10.08
CA LEU A 184 1.73 -6.12 11.53
C LEU A 184 3.06 -5.51 11.97
N LEU A 185 4.17 -5.84 11.29
CA LEU A 185 5.47 -5.24 11.57
C LEU A 185 5.46 -3.74 11.30
N ALA A 186 4.79 -3.29 10.23
CA ALA A 186 4.63 -1.87 9.94
C ALA A 186 3.85 -1.15 11.05
N ASP A 187 2.74 -1.74 11.51
CA ASP A 187 1.93 -1.22 12.62
C ASP A 187 2.76 -1.13 13.91
N LEU A 188 3.46 -2.19 14.29
CA LEU A 188 4.29 -2.22 15.48
C LEU A 188 5.38 -1.14 15.45
N CYS A 189 6.05 -0.96 14.31
CA CYS A 189 7.04 0.10 14.13
C CYS A 189 6.42 1.49 14.30
N ASN A 190 5.26 1.74 13.68
CA ASN A 190 4.58 3.04 13.77
C ASN A 190 4.06 3.33 15.18
N ILE A 191 3.51 2.33 15.88
CA ILE A 191 3.09 2.43 17.28
C ILE A 191 4.29 2.77 18.16
N ARG A 192 5.42 2.06 18.00
CA ARG A 192 6.64 2.32 18.78
C ARG A 192 7.20 3.72 18.55
N VAL A 193 7.24 4.18 17.30
CA VAL A 193 7.66 5.56 16.96
C VAL A 193 6.73 6.59 17.62
N LEU A 194 5.41 6.38 17.55
CA LEU A 194 4.44 7.29 18.15
C LEU A 194 4.58 7.35 19.69
N LEU A 195 4.73 6.18 20.34
CA LEU A 195 4.96 6.09 21.78
C LEU A 195 6.25 6.80 22.20
N PHE A 196 7.32 6.66 21.42
CA PHE A 196 8.57 7.37 21.67
C PHE A 196 8.39 8.89 21.57
N ILE A 197 7.71 9.38 20.54
CA ILE A 197 7.43 10.81 20.37
C ILE A 197 6.58 11.35 21.53
N LEU A 198 5.56 10.60 21.96
CA LEU A 198 4.72 10.97 23.11
C LEU A 198 5.53 11.02 24.41
N TYR A 199 6.37 10.02 24.66
CA TYR A 199 7.25 9.97 25.81
C TYR A 199 8.22 11.16 25.83
N HIS A 200 8.87 11.44 24.70
CA HIS A 200 9.79 12.57 24.55
C HIS A 200 9.11 13.92 24.79
N ARG A 201 7.90 14.12 24.23
CA ARG A 201 7.10 15.32 24.46
C ARG A 201 6.72 15.50 25.93
N ARG A 202 6.36 14.41 26.62
CA ARG A 202 6.07 14.43 28.06
C ARG A 202 7.31 14.81 28.88
N LYS A 203 8.48 14.26 28.54
CA LYS A 203 9.76 14.59 29.20
C LYS A 203 10.12 16.07 29.02
N LEU A 204 9.99 16.60 27.80
CA LEU A 204 10.23 18.02 27.53
C LEU A 204 9.26 18.94 28.28
N ALA A 205 7.98 18.57 28.37
CA ALA A 205 6.98 19.33 29.12
C ALA A 205 7.31 19.37 30.62
N LEU A 206 7.82 18.27 31.18
CA LEU A 206 8.28 18.20 32.58
C LEU A 206 9.55 19.03 32.82
N GLN A 207 10.49 19.05 31.86
CA GLN A 207 11.75 19.80 31.99
C GLN A 207 11.60 21.31 31.79
N LYS A 208 10.65 21.77 30.96
CA LYS A 208 10.53 23.18 30.56
C LYS A 208 9.55 24.03 31.38
N GLY A 209 8.96 23.51 32.46
CA GLY A 209 8.15 24.29 33.41
C GLY A 209 7.13 25.24 32.78
N ILE A 210 5.90 24.77 32.51
CA ILE A 210 4.70 25.59 32.22
C ILE A 210 4.75 26.47 30.94
N GLY A 211 5.85 26.48 30.18
CA GLY A 211 5.89 27.10 28.85
C GLY A 211 5.39 26.15 27.74
N ASN A 212 4.10 26.16 27.45
CA ASN A 212 3.41 25.22 26.53
C ASN A 212 3.75 25.40 25.02
N ASN A 213 4.89 26.02 24.70
CA ASN A 213 5.29 26.27 23.31
C ASN A 213 6.06 25.07 22.76
N PHE A 214 5.34 23.99 22.44
CA PHE A 214 5.86 22.95 21.56
C PHE A 214 6.27 23.60 20.24
N SER A 215 7.46 23.24 19.75
CA SER A 215 7.91 23.72 18.45
C SER A 215 6.91 23.27 17.38
N ARG A 216 6.65 24.13 16.39
CA ARG A 216 5.83 23.78 15.22
C ARG A 216 6.32 22.47 14.56
N LYS A 217 7.63 22.23 14.65
CA LYS A 217 8.31 20.99 14.22
C LYS A 217 7.79 19.74 14.91
N ASP A 218 7.74 19.74 16.24
CA ASP A 218 7.32 18.59 17.05
C ASP A 218 5.86 18.25 16.77
N ARG A 219 5.04 19.28 16.53
CA ARG A 219 3.64 19.12 16.15
C ARG A 219 3.49 18.48 14.77
N ASP A 220 4.27 18.93 13.80
CA ASP A 220 4.24 18.38 12.44
C ASP A 220 4.76 16.93 12.41
N GLN A 221 5.81 16.58 13.18
CA GLN A 221 6.28 15.20 13.34
C GLN A 221 5.26 14.28 14.02
N PHE A 222 4.52 14.80 15.00
CA PHE A 222 3.45 14.07 15.67
C PHE A 222 2.30 13.76 14.69
N HIS A 223 1.84 14.76 13.93
CA HIS A 223 0.80 14.57 12.93
C HIS A 223 1.23 13.62 11.81
N LEU A 224 2.49 13.70 11.36
CA LEU A 224 3.06 12.76 10.39
C LEU A 224 3.02 11.31 10.92
N SER A 225 3.38 11.11 12.20
CA SER A 225 3.39 9.78 12.82
C SER A 225 1.98 9.21 13.00
N ILE A 226 1.01 10.05 13.36
CA ILE A 226 -0.41 9.66 13.39
C ILE A 226 -0.88 9.30 11.99
N GLY A 227 -0.58 10.12 10.97
CA GLY A 227 -1.00 9.85 9.60
C GLY A 227 -0.49 8.50 9.09
N LEU A 228 0.78 8.19 9.34
CA LEU A 228 1.38 6.90 8.97
C LEU A 228 0.82 5.72 9.77
N LEU A 229 0.47 5.92 11.05
CA LEU A 229 -0.20 4.88 11.85
C LEU A 229 -1.63 4.62 11.38
N VAL A 230 -2.41 5.68 11.12
CA VAL A 230 -3.78 5.54 10.59
C VAL A 230 -3.74 4.85 9.23
N GLN A 231 -2.76 5.20 8.40
CA GLN A 231 -2.53 4.54 7.13
C GLN A 231 -2.25 3.04 7.29
N SER A 232 -1.31 2.66 8.16
CA SER A 232 -0.94 1.25 8.34
C SER A 232 -2.10 0.44 8.94
N ILE A 233 -2.78 0.96 9.96
CA ILE A 233 -3.97 0.32 10.55
C ILE A 233 -5.08 0.15 9.51
N THR A 234 -5.27 1.14 8.63
CA THR A 234 -6.29 1.05 7.57
C THR A 234 -5.99 -0.12 6.62
N VAL A 235 -4.72 -0.33 6.26
CA VAL A 235 -4.29 -1.50 5.48
C VAL A 235 -4.52 -2.79 6.27
N THR A 236 -4.21 -2.82 7.56
CA THR A 236 -4.44 -3.99 8.43
C THR A 236 -5.92 -4.37 8.48
N ILE A 237 -6.82 -3.40 8.60
CA ILE A 237 -8.27 -3.67 8.62
C ILE A 237 -8.75 -4.11 7.24
N THR A 238 -8.39 -3.38 6.19
CA THR A 238 -8.90 -3.63 4.84
C THR A 238 -8.32 -4.92 4.25
N PHE A 239 -6.99 -5.02 4.16
CA PHE A 239 -6.31 -6.17 3.58
C PHE A 239 -6.18 -7.35 4.54
N GLY A 240 -6.05 -7.11 5.85
CA GLY A 240 -6.05 -8.19 6.84
C GLY A 240 -7.37 -8.97 6.86
N SER A 241 -8.50 -8.30 6.54
CA SER A 241 -9.78 -9.01 6.34
C SER A 241 -9.73 -9.99 5.16
N THR A 242 -9.08 -9.62 4.05
CA THR A 242 -8.87 -10.49 2.89
C THR A 242 -7.93 -11.65 3.21
N ILE A 243 -6.84 -11.40 3.95
CA ILE A 243 -5.94 -12.46 4.42
C ILE A 243 -6.70 -13.47 5.28
N LEU A 244 -7.45 -12.99 6.28
CA LEU A 244 -8.23 -13.85 7.15
C LEU A 244 -9.25 -14.66 6.34
N PHE A 245 -9.95 -14.02 5.41
CA PHE A 245 -10.87 -14.69 4.50
C PHE A 245 -10.18 -15.82 3.71
N MET A 246 -9.03 -15.53 3.09
CA MET A 246 -8.30 -16.52 2.29
C MET A 246 -7.76 -17.68 3.14
N LEU A 247 -7.34 -17.41 4.38
CA LEU A 247 -6.95 -18.44 5.33
C LEU A 247 -8.14 -19.32 5.71
N LEU A 248 -9.28 -18.75 6.11
CA LEU A 248 -10.48 -19.52 6.45
C LEU A 248 -10.95 -20.38 5.27
N TYR A 249 -10.98 -19.82 4.07
CA TYR A 249 -11.33 -20.54 2.85
C TYR A 249 -10.38 -21.72 2.60
N SER A 250 -9.07 -21.53 2.81
CA SER A 250 -8.08 -22.59 2.64
C SER A 250 -8.21 -23.75 3.63
N TYR A 251 -8.80 -23.51 4.81
CA TYR A 251 -9.12 -24.55 5.79
C TYR A 251 -10.51 -25.19 5.56
N GLY A 252 -11.14 -24.94 4.41
CA GLY A 252 -12.42 -25.55 4.04
C GLY A 252 -13.64 -24.93 4.71
N ILE A 253 -13.50 -23.76 5.34
CA ILE A 253 -14.63 -23.05 5.93
C ILE A 253 -15.40 -22.37 4.81
N SER A 254 -16.67 -22.74 4.62
CA SER A 254 -17.53 -22.14 3.59
C SER A 254 -17.83 -20.69 3.95
N ILE A 255 -17.46 -19.75 3.08
CA ILE A 255 -17.68 -18.33 3.31
C ILE A 255 -18.76 -17.80 2.36
N PRO A 256 -19.70 -16.97 2.82
CA PRO A 256 -20.73 -16.39 1.95
C PRO A 256 -20.13 -15.58 0.79
N PRO A 257 -20.69 -15.67 -0.44
CA PRO A 257 -20.20 -14.93 -1.61
C PRO A 257 -20.18 -13.40 -1.44
N TRP A 258 -21.14 -12.84 -0.69
CA TRP A 258 -21.19 -11.41 -0.40
C TRP A 258 -19.98 -10.93 0.41
N LEU A 259 -19.46 -11.78 1.31
CA LEU A 259 -18.31 -11.45 2.15
C LEU A 259 -17.01 -11.51 1.33
N SER A 260 -16.90 -12.45 0.38
CA SER A 260 -15.82 -12.47 -0.62
C SER A 260 -15.79 -11.18 -1.45
N THR A 261 -16.96 -10.76 -1.93
CA THR A 261 -17.10 -9.49 -2.68
C THR A 261 -16.69 -8.29 -1.85
N LEU A 262 -17.12 -8.21 -0.58
CA LEU A 262 -16.78 -7.13 0.33
C LEU A 262 -15.27 -7.05 0.59
N THR A 263 -14.65 -8.17 0.95
CA THR A 263 -13.20 -8.22 1.25
C THR A 263 -12.34 -7.90 0.02
N ASN A 264 -12.72 -8.35 -1.17
CA ASN A 264 -12.03 -8.00 -2.41
C ASN A 264 -12.14 -6.49 -2.75
N THR A 265 -13.30 -5.89 -2.48
CA THR A 265 -13.51 -4.45 -2.68
C THR A 265 -12.70 -3.63 -1.68
N LEU A 266 -12.69 -4.04 -0.40
CA LEU A 266 -11.89 -3.39 0.65
C LEU A 266 -10.39 -3.46 0.36
N SER A 267 -9.90 -4.61 -0.10
CA SER A 267 -8.51 -4.78 -0.56
C SER A 267 -8.15 -3.80 -1.66
N SER A 268 -9.02 -3.64 -2.66
CA SER A 268 -8.81 -2.70 -3.77
C SER A 268 -8.84 -1.23 -3.29
N LEU A 269 -9.74 -0.89 -2.36
CA LEU A 269 -9.82 0.45 -1.74
C LEU A 269 -8.59 0.82 -0.91
N SER A 270 -7.84 -0.15 -0.39
CA SER A 270 -6.60 0.13 0.37
C SER A 270 -5.59 0.97 -0.43
N THR A 271 -5.59 0.80 -1.76
CA THR A 271 -4.74 1.57 -2.68
C THR A 271 -5.08 3.06 -2.72
N LEU A 272 -6.34 3.44 -2.48
CA LEU A 272 -6.80 4.83 -2.32
C LEU A 272 -6.51 5.38 -0.93
N LEU A 273 -6.79 4.58 0.11
CA LEU A 273 -6.76 5.05 1.48
C LEU A 273 -5.34 5.45 1.91
N ASN A 274 -4.33 4.82 1.33
CA ASN A 274 -2.91 5.13 1.54
C ASN A 274 -2.52 6.58 1.19
N PRO A 275 -2.64 7.05 -0.06
CA PRO A 275 -2.36 8.44 -0.42
C PRO A 275 -3.32 9.44 0.23
N LEU A 276 -4.59 9.05 0.43
CA LEU A 276 -5.58 9.93 1.04
C LEU A 276 -5.29 10.21 2.52
N ALA A 277 -4.86 9.20 3.29
CA ALA A 277 -4.40 9.39 4.66
C ALA A 277 -3.21 10.36 4.71
N CYS A 278 -2.24 10.24 3.80
CA CYS A 278 -1.13 11.19 3.70
C CYS A 278 -1.63 12.62 3.43
N ALA A 279 -2.56 12.81 2.50
CA ALA A 279 -3.07 14.12 2.14
C ALA A 279 -3.88 14.80 3.26
N VAL A 280 -4.66 14.04 4.02
CA VAL A 280 -5.53 14.56 5.10
C VAL A 280 -4.75 14.87 6.38
N PHE A 281 -3.85 13.97 6.79
CA PHE A 281 -3.17 14.07 8.09
C PHE A 281 -1.88 14.90 8.05
N ILE A 282 -1.23 15.03 6.90
CA ILE A 282 0.03 15.78 6.78
C ILE A 282 -0.26 17.23 6.37
N ARG A 283 -0.12 18.16 7.32
CA ARG A 283 -0.50 19.58 7.15
C ARG A 283 0.06 20.24 5.88
N PRO A 284 1.36 20.12 5.52
CA PRO A 284 1.88 20.67 4.27
C PRO A 284 1.12 20.19 3.02
N PHE A 285 0.80 18.90 2.96
CA PHE A 285 0.04 18.32 1.85
C PHE A 285 -1.41 18.80 1.88
N ARG A 286 -2.05 18.86 3.05
CA ARG A 286 -3.42 19.38 3.18
C ARG A 286 -3.55 20.83 2.70
N VAL A 287 -2.57 21.67 3.02
CA VAL A 287 -2.55 23.08 2.61
C VAL A 287 -2.41 23.21 1.09
N GLU A 288 -1.49 22.47 0.48
CA GLU A 288 -1.32 22.51 -0.98
C GLU A 288 -2.45 21.80 -1.74
N MET A 289 -3.08 20.79 -1.13
CA MET A 289 -4.30 20.16 -1.62
C MET A 289 -5.45 21.17 -1.66
N ALA A 290 -5.63 21.94 -0.58
CA ALA A 290 -6.59 23.03 -0.50
C ALA A 290 -6.38 24.07 -1.60
N ARG A 291 -5.13 24.48 -1.79
CA ARG A 291 -4.74 25.49 -2.76
C ARG A 291 -4.97 25.00 -4.19
N SER A 292 -4.67 23.72 -4.46
CA SER A 292 -4.88 23.11 -5.76
C SER A 292 -6.37 22.92 -6.10
N LEU A 293 -7.22 22.73 -5.10
CA LEU A 293 -8.68 22.61 -5.26
C LEU A 293 -9.42 23.95 -5.13
N CYS A 294 -8.70 25.08 -5.01
CA CYS A 294 -9.28 26.41 -4.74
C CYS A 294 -10.16 26.47 -3.47
N LEU A 295 -9.96 25.57 -2.51
CA LEU A 295 -10.73 25.46 -1.25
C LEU A 295 -10.18 26.36 -0.12
N ASN A 296 -9.22 27.23 -0.40
CA ASN A 296 -8.54 28.07 0.60
C ASN A 296 -9.52 28.90 1.45
N LYS A 297 -10.59 29.43 0.83
CA LYS A 297 -11.64 30.20 1.52
C LYS A 297 -12.52 29.35 2.44
N VAL A 298 -12.73 28.08 2.11
CA VAL A 298 -13.61 27.16 2.87
C VAL A 298 -12.86 26.56 4.07
N MET A 299 -11.55 26.33 3.94
CA MET A 299 -10.74 25.72 5.00
C MET A 299 -10.06 26.73 5.94
N GLY A 300 -10.33 28.03 5.78
CA GLY A 300 -9.76 29.08 6.64
C GLY A 300 -8.24 29.13 6.61
N ILE A 301 -7.62 28.78 5.48
CA ILE A 301 -6.16 28.75 5.34
C ILE A 301 -5.71 30.15 4.92
N GLU A 302 -5.19 30.92 5.88
CA GLU A 302 -4.49 32.17 5.58
C GLU A 302 -3.23 31.86 4.75
N ASP A 303 -3.01 32.64 3.68
CA ASP A 303 -1.84 32.58 2.79
C ASP A 303 -0.56 32.98 3.54
N SER A 304 -0.12 32.14 4.47
CA SER A 304 1.22 32.25 5.05
C SER A 304 2.21 31.58 4.10
N PRO A 305 3.32 32.23 3.74
CA PRO A 305 4.38 31.57 3.00
C PRO A 305 4.86 30.34 3.78
N ILE A 306 4.86 29.18 3.13
CA ILE A 306 5.42 27.95 3.67
C ILE A 306 6.93 28.20 3.81
N ASN A 307 7.39 28.57 5.01
CA ASN A 307 8.81 28.70 5.31
C ASN A 307 9.33 27.32 5.79
N PRO A 308 10.08 26.55 4.98
CA PRO A 308 10.35 25.14 5.23
C PRO A 308 11.75 24.89 5.82
N ASP A 309 12.45 25.90 6.34
CA ASP A 309 13.76 25.78 7.02
C ASP A 309 13.75 24.90 8.29
N LEU A 310 12.69 24.14 8.53
CA LEU A 310 12.38 23.53 9.81
C LEU A 310 12.18 22.01 9.74
N THR A 311 12.64 21.31 8.70
CA THR A 311 12.54 19.82 8.62
C THR A 311 13.83 19.13 8.17
N TYR A 312 14.98 19.68 8.52
CA TYR A 312 16.15 18.83 8.68
C TYR A 312 15.89 17.90 9.87
N PHE A 313 16.03 16.60 9.66
CA PHE A 313 16.15 15.59 10.71
C PHE A 313 17.50 15.82 11.42
N HIS A 314 17.66 16.95 12.09
CA HIS A 314 18.74 17.05 13.05
C HIS A 314 18.47 16.01 14.13
N CYS A 315 19.47 15.16 14.33
CA CYS A 315 19.58 14.26 15.47
C CYS A 315 18.94 14.93 16.69
N ILE A 316 17.91 14.29 17.25
CA ILE A 316 17.59 14.47 18.67
C ILE A 316 18.61 13.66 19.44
#